data_AF-A0A401NFS5-F1
#
_entry.id   AF-A0A401NFS5-F1
#
_cell.length_a   1.000
_cell.length_b   1.000
_cell.length_c   1.000
_cell.angle_alpha   90.00
_cell.angle_beta   90.00
_cell.angle_gamma   90.00
#
_symmetry.space_group_name_H-M   'P 1'
#
loop_
_entity.id
_entity.type
_entity.pdbx_description
1 polymer ?
#
loop_
_entity_poly.entity_id
_entity_poly.type
_entity_poly.pdbx_seq_one_letter_code
_entity_poly.pdbx_strand_id
1 'polypeptide(L)'
;MQSLAQAVGQKGLRIESVRNLDYQHGRNLLIVVPSELYTGELEKVCLMMSEMQGPLTVNVTLTYEKEAVILVEQQVEDVPQCLCLKFTVPQADRVIGIFNVECRTLDFKFNDSKLVWIERLPFQTFVQSDKLLYKPGQTVKFRIVTLDADFQIVNQTVGMLCFWLSALRASLIATCHI
;
A
#
# COMPACT_ATOMS: atom_id res chain seq x y z
N MET A 1 -2.11 32.16 8.85
CA MET A 1 -2.50 31.04 7.98
C MET A 1 -1.34 30.70 7.07
N GLN A 2 -0.52 29.72 7.46
CA GLN A 2 0.32 28.95 6.55
C GLN A 2 0.33 27.53 7.13
N SER A 3 -0.64 26.73 6.71
CA SER A 3 -0.55 25.29 6.86
C SER A 3 0.65 24.84 6.04
N LEU A 4 1.62 24.16 6.65
CA LEU A 4 2.53 23.32 5.88
C LEU A 4 1.63 22.25 5.25
N ALA A 5 1.37 22.41 3.95
CA ALA A 5 0.75 21.39 3.14
C ALA A 5 1.75 20.24 3.03
N GLN A 6 1.76 19.34 4.02
CA GLN A 6 2.34 18.03 3.84
C GLN A 6 1.29 17.23 3.08
N ALA A 7 1.67 16.81 1.88
CA ALA A 7 0.86 15.95 1.03
C ALA A 7 0.33 14.80 1.88
N VAL A 8 -1.00 14.69 1.93
CA VAL A 8 -1.66 13.53 2.52
C VAL A 8 -1.24 12.36 1.63
N GLY A 9 -0.36 11.50 2.13
CA GLY A 9 -0.15 10.17 1.56
C GLY A 9 -1.41 9.37 1.82
N GLN A 10 -2.48 9.67 1.08
CA GLN A 10 -3.67 8.84 1.06
C GLN A 10 -3.22 7.46 0.59
N LYS A 11 -3.75 6.40 1.24
CA LYS A 11 -3.92 5.08 0.63
C LYS A 11 -4.86 5.24 -0.57
N GLY A 12 -4.38 5.93 -1.59
CA GLY A 12 -4.99 5.97 -2.88
C GLY A 12 -4.65 4.64 -3.50
N LEU A 13 -5.65 3.80 -3.76
CA LEU A 13 -5.44 2.70 -4.68
C LEU A 13 -5.05 3.33 -6.02
N ARG A 14 -3.74 3.44 -6.27
CA ARG A 14 -3.24 3.66 -7.61
C ARG A 14 -3.42 2.31 -8.31
N ILE A 15 -4.62 2.17 -8.84
CA ILE A 15 -5.06 0.97 -9.54
C ILE A 15 -4.30 0.94 -10.86
N GLU A 16 -3.55 -0.12 -11.08
CA GLU A 16 -3.06 -0.43 -12.41
C GLU A 16 -3.86 -1.61 -12.97
N SER A 17 -4.46 -1.39 -14.13
CA SER A 17 -5.16 -2.44 -14.87
C SER A 17 -4.17 -3.18 -15.76
N VAL A 18 -4.13 -4.48 -15.60
CA VAL A 18 -3.54 -5.40 -16.55
C VAL A 18 -4.68 -5.89 -17.46
N ARG A 19 -4.57 -5.68 -18.77
CA ARG A 19 -5.61 -6.04 -19.74
C ARG A 19 -5.11 -7.11 -20.67
N ASN A 20 -5.90 -8.17 -20.84
CA ASN A 20 -5.78 -9.06 -21.96
C ASN A 20 -7.09 -9.14 -22.74
N LEU A 21 -6.98 -9.00 -24.05
CA LEU A 21 -8.05 -9.20 -25.01
C LEU A 21 -7.70 -10.48 -25.77
N ASP A 22 -8.29 -11.63 -25.39
CA ASP A 22 -8.24 -12.80 -26.26
C ASP A 22 -9.21 -12.59 -27.43
N TYR A 23 -8.70 -11.91 -28.46
CA TYR A 23 -9.45 -11.60 -29.68
C TYR A 23 -9.91 -12.85 -30.43
N GLN A 24 -9.28 -14.02 -30.23
CA GLN A 24 -9.57 -15.23 -31.00
C GLN A 24 -10.86 -15.92 -30.55
N HIS A 25 -11.26 -15.77 -29.27
CA HIS A 25 -12.44 -16.44 -28.69
C HIS A 25 -13.49 -15.47 -28.12
N GLY A 26 -13.30 -14.16 -28.21
CA GLY A 26 -14.23 -13.16 -27.68
C GLY A 26 -14.28 -13.09 -26.15
N ARG A 27 -13.30 -13.71 -25.47
CA ARG A 27 -13.17 -13.72 -24.01
C ARG A 27 -12.34 -12.53 -23.55
N ASN A 28 -12.88 -11.77 -22.61
CA ASN A 28 -12.21 -10.61 -22.03
C ASN A 28 -11.81 -10.91 -20.59
N LEU A 29 -10.54 -10.64 -20.26
CA LEU A 29 -10.00 -10.75 -18.92
C LEU A 29 -9.37 -9.41 -18.52
N LEU A 30 -9.92 -8.80 -17.48
CA LEU A 30 -9.38 -7.61 -16.85
C LEU A 30 -8.88 -7.98 -15.46
N ILE A 31 -7.59 -7.72 -15.20
CA ILE A 31 -7.00 -7.92 -13.89
C ILE A 31 -6.68 -6.58 -13.28
N VAL A 32 -7.14 -6.38 -12.05
CA VAL A 32 -6.95 -5.17 -11.28
C VAL A 32 -5.92 -5.47 -10.20
N VAL A 33 -4.76 -4.82 -10.30
CA VAL A 33 -3.61 -4.99 -9.40
C VAL A 33 -3.30 -3.63 -8.74
N PRO A 34 -2.99 -3.60 -7.44
CA PRO A 34 -2.49 -2.40 -6.79
C PRO A 34 -1.06 -2.07 -7.27
N SER A 35 -0.74 -0.79 -7.52
CA SER A 35 0.63 -0.38 -7.86
C SER A 35 1.55 -0.23 -6.65
N GLU A 36 0.96 -0.15 -5.45
CA GLU A 36 1.64 0.02 -4.17
C GLU A 36 1.08 -1.03 -3.21
N LEU A 37 1.98 -1.78 -2.56
CA LEU A 37 1.70 -2.83 -1.61
C LEU A 37 2.32 -2.43 -0.28
N TYR A 38 1.54 -2.50 0.79
CA TYR A 38 2.05 -2.22 2.12
C TYR A 38 2.33 -3.50 2.89
N THR A 39 3.53 -3.58 3.46
CA THR A 39 4.00 -4.77 4.16
C THR A 39 3.05 -5.20 5.29
N GLY A 40 2.77 -6.50 5.40
CA GLY A 40 1.89 -7.07 6.41
C GLY A 40 0.40 -6.80 6.20
N GLU A 41 0.03 -5.96 5.23
CA GLU A 41 -1.37 -5.66 4.94
C GLU A 41 -2.05 -6.77 4.14
N LEU A 42 -3.36 -6.86 4.33
CA LEU A 42 -4.23 -7.73 3.55
C LEU A 42 -4.69 -7.00 2.29
N GLU A 43 -4.11 -7.37 1.16
CA GLU A 43 -4.44 -6.83 -0.15
C GLU A 43 -5.25 -7.84 -0.97
N LYS A 44 -5.73 -7.40 -2.14
CA LYS A 44 -6.48 -8.26 -3.06
C LYS A 44 -6.16 -7.97 -4.51
N VAL A 45 -6.21 -9.02 -5.32
CA VAL A 45 -6.24 -8.94 -6.78
C VAL A 45 -7.63 -9.35 -7.25
N CYS A 46 -8.20 -8.62 -8.20
CA CYS A 46 -9.53 -8.93 -8.75
C CYS A 46 -9.45 -9.19 -10.24
N LEU A 47 -10.06 -10.29 -10.67
CA LEU A 47 -10.17 -10.74 -12.04
C LEU A 47 -11.62 -10.55 -12.48
N MET A 48 -11.85 -9.76 -13.52
CA MET A 48 -13.14 -9.60 -14.17
C MET A 48 -13.11 -10.32 -15.51
N MET A 49 -14.09 -11.19 -15.72
CA MET A 49 -14.10 -12.14 -16.83
C MET A 49 -15.46 -12.15 -17.51
N SER A 50 -15.45 -12.14 -18.83
CA SER A 50 -16.65 -12.39 -19.64
C SER A 50 -16.71 -13.86 -20.03
N GLU A 51 -17.74 -14.57 -19.55
CA GLU A 51 -18.16 -15.91 -20.01
C GLU A 51 -17.03 -16.97 -20.07
N MET A 52 -16.33 -17.18 -18.96
CA MET A 52 -15.37 -18.27 -18.82
C MET A 52 -16.09 -19.58 -18.48
N GLN A 53 -15.74 -20.67 -19.16
CA GLN A 53 -16.25 -22.02 -18.88
C GLN A 53 -15.13 -22.93 -18.41
N GLY A 54 -15.43 -23.77 -17.43
CA GLY A 54 -14.49 -24.75 -16.88
C GLY A 54 -13.61 -24.21 -15.74
N PRO A 55 -12.79 -25.09 -15.14
CA PRO A 55 -12.01 -24.74 -13.98
C PRO A 55 -10.92 -23.72 -14.34
N LEU A 56 -10.80 -22.68 -13.51
CA LEU A 56 -9.75 -21.67 -13.57
C LEU A 56 -8.75 -21.88 -12.44
N THR A 57 -7.49 -22.01 -12.79
CA THR A 57 -6.36 -21.98 -11.86
C THR A 57 -5.70 -20.61 -11.91
N VAL A 58 -5.60 -19.93 -10.77
CA VAL A 58 -4.93 -18.64 -10.63
C VAL A 58 -3.70 -18.80 -9.74
N ASN A 59 -2.56 -18.33 -10.24
CA ASN A 59 -1.31 -18.25 -9.49
C ASN A 59 -0.82 -16.80 -9.48
N VAL A 60 -0.57 -16.26 -8.30
CA VAL A 60 -0.08 -14.91 -8.09
C VAL A 60 1.27 -14.99 -7.42
N THR A 61 2.28 -14.44 -8.08
CA THR A 61 3.66 -14.44 -7.57
C THR A 61 4.20 -13.02 -7.48
N LEU A 62 4.95 -12.75 -6.42
CA LEU A 62 5.64 -11.50 -6.20
C LEU A 62 7.14 -11.77 -6.15
N THR A 63 7.87 -11.18 -7.09
CA THR A 63 9.33 -11.29 -7.15
C THR A 63 9.97 -9.98 -6.71
N TYR A 64 10.76 -10.01 -5.64
CA TYR A 64 11.52 -8.86 -5.15
C TYR A 64 12.85 -9.35 -4.56
N GLU A 65 13.89 -8.52 -4.59
CA GLU A 65 15.22 -8.87 -4.03
C GLU A 65 15.82 -10.19 -4.54
N LYS A 66 15.42 -10.62 -5.76
CA LYS A 66 15.78 -11.91 -6.39
C LYS A 66 15.13 -13.15 -5.76
N GLU A 67 14.18 -12.96 -4.85
CA GLU A 67 13.34 -14.01 -4.30
C GLU A 67 11.95 -13.95 -4.93
N ALA A 68 11.33 -15.11 -5.14
CA ALA A 68 9.98 -15.23 -5.66
C ALA A 68 9.07 -15.85 -4.58
N VAL A 69 8.03 -15.12 -4.22
CA VAL A 69 7.05 -15.52 -3.21
C VAL A 69 5.71 -15.80 -3.89
N ILE A 70 5.13 -16.96 -3.61
CA ILE A 70 3.77 -17.30 -4.05
C ILE A 70 2.78 -16.65 -3.07
N LEU A 71 1.96 -15.73 -3.56
CA LEU A 71 0.96 -15.02 -2.77
C LEU A 71 -0.38 -15.74 -2.77
N VAL A 72 -0.75 -16.34 -3.91
CA VAL A 72 -2.01 -17.06 -4.09
C VAL A 72 -1.80 -18.22 -5.05
N GLU A 73 -2.34 -19.39 -4.71
CA GLU A 73 -2.53 -20.52 -5.61
C GLU A 73 -3.94 -21.08 -5.38
N GLN A 74 -4.83 -20.86 -6.34
CA GLN A 74 -6.26 -21.19 -6.18
C GLN A 74 -6.83 -21.80 -7.46
N GLN A 75 -7.54 -22.92 -7.32
CA GLN A 75 -8.40 -23.46 -8.37
C GLN A 75 -9.86 -23.14 -8.04
N VAL A 76 -10.62 -22.72 -9.06
CA VAL A 76 -12.04 -22.35 -8.98
C VAL A 76 -12.78 -23.12 -10.06
N GLU A 77 -13.74 -23.95 -9.69
CA GLU A 77 -14.51 -24.77 -10.64
C GLU A 77 -15.64 -23.98 -11.31
N ASP A 78 -16.43 -23.26 -10.50
CA ASP A 78 -17.49 -22.38 -10.97
C ASP A 78 -16.99 -20.93 -10.91
N VAL A 79 -16.60 -20.40 -12.07
CA VAL A 79 -15.90 -19.12 -12.17
C VAL A 79 -16.92 -17.97 -12.20
N PRO A 80 -16.98 -17.13 -11.14
CA PRO A 80 -17.86 -15.97 -11.17
C PRO A 80 -17.36 -14.93 -12.17
N GLN A 81 -18.24 -14.02 -12.59
CA GLN A 81 -17.85 -12.89 -13.45
C GLN A 81 -16.78 -11.99 -12.83
N CYS A 82 -16.71 -11.94 -11.49
CA CYS A 82 -15.68 -11.24 -10.74
C CYS A 82 -15.15 -12.13 -9.61
N LEU A 83 -13.86 -12.45 -9.67
CA LEU A 83 -13.15 -13.23 -8.66
C LEU A 83 -12.10 -12.34 -7.99
N CYS A 84 -12.20 -12.13 -6.68
CA CYS A 84 -11.19 -11.41 -5.92
C CYS A 84 -10.46 -12.36 -4.96
N LEU A 85 -9.15 -12.43 -5.09
CA LEU A 85 -8.28 -13.27 -4.28
C LEU A 85 -7.49 -12.37 -3.32
N LYS A 86 -7.55 -12.68 -2.03
CA LYS A 86 -6.85 -11.93 -0.99
C LYS A 86 -5.50 -12.56 -0.70
N PHE A 87 -4.52 -11.73 -0.39
CA PHE A 87 -3.18 -12.17 0.00
C PHE A 87 -2.59 -11.19 1.03
N THR A 88 -1.68 -11.67 1.85
CA THR A 88 -0.90 -10.83 2.76
C THR A 88 0.40 -10.45 2.09
N VAL A 89 0.74 -9.16 2.13
CA VAL A 89 2.00 -8.67 1.55
C VAL A 89 3.18 -9.12 2.43
N PRO A 90 4.19 -9.81 1.85
CA PRO A 90 5.39 -10.22 2.58
C PRO A 90 6.16 -9.05 3.17
N GLN A 91 7.00 -9.35 4.17
CA GLN A 91 7.85 -8.34 4.78
C GLN A 91 8.93 -7.85 3.83
N ALA A 92 8.95 -6.54 3.60
CA ALA A 92 9.99 -5.87 2.83
C ALA A 92 10.21 -4.43 3.34
N ASP A 93 11.43 -3.94 3.16
CA ASP A 93 11.70 -2.51 3.17
C ASP A 93 11.15 -1.86 1.87
N ARG A 94 11.46 -0.58 1.65
CA ARG A 94 11.03 0.12 0.43
C ARG A 94 11.76 -0.44 -0.80
N VAL A 95 11.05 -1.19 -1.63
CA VAL A 95 11.62 -1.90 -2.79
C VAL A 95 10.62 -1.96 -3.96
N ILE A 96 11.13 -2.14 -5.18
CA ILE A 96 10.31 -2.44 -6.36
C ILE A 96 10.25 -3.95 -6.55
N GLY A 97 9.04 -4.49 -6.68
CA GLY A 97 8.78 -5.88 -7.01
C GLY A 97 8.12 -6.06 -8.38
N ILE A 98 8.16 -7.28 -8.90
CA ILE A 98 7.39 -7.72 -10.07
C ILE A 98 6.22 -8.55 -9.55
N PHE A 99 5.01 -8.03 -9.69
CA PHE A 99 3.77 -8.73 -9.39
C PHE A 99 3.27 -9.43 -10.64
N ASN A 100 3.23 -10.76 -10.64
CA ASN A 100 2.88 -11.58 -11.78
C ASN A 100 1.58 -12.34 -11.49
N VAL A 101 0.65 -12.32 -12.44
CA VAL A 101 -0.62 -13.05 -12.37
C VAL A 101 -0.70 -14.00 -13.54
N GLU A 102 -0.75 -15.29 -13.22
CA GLU A 102 -0.94 -16.37 -14.16
C GLU A 102 -2.35 -16.96 -13.98
N CYS A 103 -3.08 -17.07 -15.08
CA CYS A 103 -4.39 -17.70 -15.14
C CYS A 103 -4.32 -18.87 -16.13
N ARG A 104 -4.71 -20.07 -15.70
CA ARG A 104 -4.75 -21.26 -16.55
C ARG A 104 -6.14 -21.86 -16.52
N THR A 105 -6.63 -22.20 -17.71
CA THR A 105 -7.85 -22.98 -17.95
C THR A 105 -7.48 -24.18 -18.82
N LEU A 106 -8.47 -24.94 -19.27
CA LEU A 106 -8.25 -26.12 -20.11
C LEU A 106 -7.65 -25.78 -21.49
N ASP A 107 -8.07 -24.66 -22.08
CA ASP A 107 -7.75 -24.27 -23.45
C ASP A 107 -7.00 -22.94 -23.53
N PHE A 108 -6.98 -22.15 -22.45
CA PHE A 108 -6.39 -20.82 -22.43
C PHE A 108 -5.45 -20.63 -21.24
N LYS A 109 -4.30 -20.02 -21.50
CA LYS A 109 -3.31 -19.59 -20.50
C LYS A 109 -3.00 -18.11 -20.70
N PHE A 110 -3.07 -17.37 -19.60
CA PHE A 110 -2.67 -15.98 -19.53
C PHE A 110 -1.58 -15.81 -18.47
N ASN A 111 -0.59 -14.98 -18.77
CA ASN A 111 0.42 -14.58 -17.81
C ASN A 111 0.83 -13.14 -18.11
N ASP A 112 0.73 -12.27 -17.11
CA ASP A 112 1.16 -10.89 -17.24
C ASP A 112 1.66 -10.37 -15.89
N SER A 113 2.48 -9.33 -15.95
CA SER A 113 3.21 -8.84 -14.80
C SER A 113 3.31 -7.32 -14.79
N LYS A 114 3.41 -6.77 -13.59
CA LYS A 114 3.53 -5.33 -13.38
C LYS A 114 4.54 -5.02 -12.29
N LEU A 115 5.24 -3.89 -12.45
CA LEU A 115 6.08 -3.35 -11.39
C LEU A 115 5.21 -2.73 -10.30
N VAL A 116 5.48 -3.08 -9.05
CA VAL A 116 4.79 -2.56 -7.88
C VAL A 116 5.80 -2.06 -6.86
N TRP A 117 5.43 -1.01 -6.13
CA TRP A 117 6.18 -0.60 -4.94
C TRP A 117 5.74 -1.43 -3.74
N ILE A 118 6.70 -1.89 -2.96
CA ILE A 118 6.44 -2.52 -1.66
C ILE A 118 7.08 -1.61 -0.62
N GLU A 119 6.31 -1.20 0.40
CA GLU A 119 6.84 -0.38 1.48
C GLU A 119 6.09 -0.60 2.80
N ARG A 120 6.60 -0.02 3.89
CA ARG A 120 5.86 0.03 5.16
C ARG A 120 4.66 0.97 5.02
N LEU A 121 3.54 0.62 5.67
CA LEU A 121 2.42 1.54 5.81
C LEU A 121 2.94 2.90 6.31
N PRO A 122 2.65 3.99 5.60
CA PRO A 122 3.09 5.30 6.04
C PRO A 122 2.29 5.69 7.28
N PHE A 123 3.01 6.12 8.32
CA PHE A 123 2.42 6.84 9.44
C PHE A 123 2.69 8.32 9.28
N GLN A 124 1.71 9.16 9.59
CA GLN A 124 1.87 10.60 9.57
C GLN A 124 1.77 11.18 10.97
N THR A 125 2.74 12.01 11.33
CA THR A 125 2.78 12.64 12.65
C THR A 125 2.48 14.13 12.53
N PHE A 126 1.50 14.58 13.29
CA PHE A 126 1.05 15.96 13.33
C PHE A 126 1.45 16.59 14.68
N VAL A 127 1.95 17.82 14.62
CA VAL A 127 2.28 18.61 15.80
C VAL A 127 1.41 19.85 15.82
N GLN A 128 0.67 20.05 16.90
CA GLN A 128 -0.17 21.23 17.10
C GLN A 128 0.22 21.91 18.39
N SER A 129 0.67 23.16 18.30
CA SER A 129 0.89 24.01 19.47
C SER A 129 -0.42 24.61 19.99
N ASP A 130 -0.47 24.99 21.27
CA ASP A 130 -1.64 25.66 21.84
C ASP A 130 -1.83 27.07 21.29
N LYS A 131 -0.75 27.71 20.82
CA LYS A 131 -0.74 29.05 20.22
C LYS A 131 0.17 29.13 19.00
N LEU A 132 -0.17 30.04 18.08
CA LEU A 132 0.65 30.36 16.91
C LEU A 132 1.84 31.27 17.24
N LEU A 133 1.71 32.14 18.25
CA LEU A 133 2.73 33.12 18.63
C LEU A 133 2.91 33.15 20.15
N TYR A 134 4.16 33.12 20.59
CA TYR A 134 4.54 33.19 22.00
C TYR A 134 5.30 34.47 22.30
N LYS A 135 5.06 35.05 23.47
CA LYS A 135 5.91 36.09 24.04
C LYS A 135 7.11 35.45 24.74
N PRO A 136 8.24 36.17 24.87
CA PRO A 136 9.36 35.71 25.68
C PRO A 136 8.93 35.28 27.09
N GLY A 137 9.45 34.16 27.58
CA GLY A 137 9.13 33.60 28.89
C GLY A 137 7.82 32.78 28.95
N GLN A 138 7.05 32.69 27.87
CA GLN A 138 5.88 31.82 27.84
C GLN A 138 6.26 30.36 27.61
N THR A 139 5.61 29.45 28.35
CA THR A 139 5.71 28.01 28.12
C THR A 139 4.90 27.62 26.89
N VAL A 140 5.54 26.87 25.99
CA VAL A 140 4.91 26.27 24.80
C VAL A 140 4.25 24.96 25.19
N LYS A 141 2.95 24.79 24.89
CA LYS A 141 2.29 23.49 24.99
C LYS A 141 2.01 22.99 23.59
N PHE A 142 2.15 21.68 23.38
CA PHE A 142 1.85 21.07 22.09
C PHE A 142 1.23 19.69 22.28
N ARG A 143 0.56 19.23 21.23
CA ARG A 143 0.03 17.88 21.07
C ARG A 143 0.69 17.25 19.86
N ILE A 144 1.02 15.97 20.00
CA ILE A 144 1.56 15.16 18.93
C ILE A 144 0.59 14.01 18.75
N VAL A 145 0.20 13.76 17.51
CA VAL A 145 -0.62 12.61 17.14
C VAL A 145 0.01 11.94 15.93
N THR A 146 0.16 10.63 16.01
CA THR A 146 0.58 9.80 14.88
C THR A 146 -0.63 9.02 14.41
N LEU A 147 -0.95 9.18 13.13
CA LEU A 147 -2.08 8.55 12.47
C LEU A 147 -1.58 7.56 11.42
N ASP A 148 -2.29 6.46 11.24
CA ASP A 148 -2.10 5.56 10.11
C ASP A 148 -2.85 6.04 8.86
N ALA A 149 -2.75 5.25 7.79
CA ALA A 149 -3.39 5.51 6.52
C ALA A 149 -4.94 5.56 6.59
N ASP A 150 -5.54 4.95 7.61
CA ASP A 150 -6.98 4.96 7.88
C ASP A 150 -7.37 6.03 8.92
N PHE A 151 -6.45 6.96 9.20
CA PHE A 151 -6.58 8.05 10.17
C PHE A 151 -6.89 7.56 11.60
N GLN A 152 -6.54 6.32 11.92
CA GLN A 152 -6.63 5.80 13.28
C GLN A 152 -5.38 6.17 14.06
N ILE A 153 -5.56 6.42 15.36
CA ILE A 153 -4.46 6.74 16.26
C ILE A 153 -3.61 5.49 16.46
N VAL A 154 -2.33 5.59 16.10
CA VAL A 154 -1.39 4.49 16.26
C VAL A 154 -0.82 4.55 17.67
N ASN A 155 -1.31 3.68 18.54
CA ASN A 155 -0.82 3.51 19.91
C ASN A 155 0.47 2.67 19.98
N GLN A 156 1.31 2.69 18.93
CA GLN A 156 2.65 2.14 19.07
C GLN A 156 3.37 2.97 20.12
N THR A 157 4.12 2.32 21.02
CA THR A 157 5.11 3.02 21.83
C THR A 157 5.97 3.82 20.87
N VAL A 158 5.78 5.14 20.87
CA VAL A 158 6.57 6.13 20.14
C VAL A 158 7.97 6.20 20.74
N GLY A 159 8.58 5.06 21.07
CA GLY A 159 9.83 4.94 21.81
C GLY A 159 11.06 5.49 21.06
N MET A 160 10.86 6.18 19.94
CA MET A 160 11.95 6.80 19.19
C MET A 160 11.52 7.95 18.26
N LEU A 161 10.40 8.65 18.49
CA LEU A 161 10.27 9.97 17.87
C LEU A 161 11.01 10.99 18.74
N CYS A 162 12.25 11.29 18.37
CA CYS A 162 12.98 12.41 18.91
C CYS A 162 12.50 13.70 18.23
N PHE A 163 11.91 14.60 19.01
CA PHE A 163 11.58 15.93 18.54
C PHE A 163 12.59 16.94 19.07
N TRP A 164 12.92 17.91 18.23
CA TRP A 164 13.82 19.00 18.59
C TRP A 164 13.15 20.34 18.34
N LEU A 165 13.19 21.23 19.33
CA LEU A 165 12.85 22.64 19.13
C LEU A 165 14.13 23.37 18.71
N SER A 166 14.13 23.96 17.53
CA SER A 166 15.23 24.78 17.03
C SER A 166 14.89 26.26 17.08
N ALA A 167 15.86 27.08 17.48
CA ALA A 167 15.76 28.53 17.33
C ALA A 167 15.75 28.92 15.83
N LEU A 168 15.33 30.15 15.53
CA LEU A 168 15.43 30.75 14.18
C LEU A 168 16.86 30.72 13.60
N ARG A 169 17.87 30.61 14.46
CA ARG A 169 19.29 30.46 14.08
C ARG A 169 19.76 29.00 14.03
N ALA A 170 18.83 28.05 13.91
CA ALA A 170 19.07 26.60 13.88
C ALA A 170 19.82 26.03 15.10
N SER A 171 19.93 26.78 16.20
CA SER A 171 20.47 26.28 17.46
C SER A 171 19.43 25.40 18.15
N LEU A 172 19.86 24.23 18.63
CA LEU A 172 19.02 23.32 19.40
C LEU A 172 18.62 23.96 20.74
N ILE A 173 17.32 24.07 21.01
CA ILE A 173 16.77 24.62 22.26
C ILE A 173 16.40 23.50 23.23
N ALA A 174 15.77 22.44 22.73
CA ALA A 174 15.32 21.32 23.55
C ALA A 174 15.22 20.05 22.72
N THR A 175 15.50 18.91 23.36
CA THR A 175 15.21 17.56 22.88
C THR A 175 14.02 17.03 23.68
N CYS A 176 13.09 16.36 23.01
CA CYS A 176 11.93 15.75 23.65
C CYS A 176 11.88 14.27 23.25
N HIS A 177 11.83 13.41 24.26
CA HIS A 177 11.61 11.97 24.15
C HIS A 177 10.20 11.69 24.68
N ILE A 178 9.40 10.95 23.93
CA ILE A 178 8.02 10.56 24.28
C ILE A 178 7.98 9.05 24.53
#